data_AF-A0A2R5G1J3-F1
#
_entry.id   AF-A0A2R5G1J3-F1
#
_cell.length_a   1.000
_cell.length_b   1.000
_cell.length_c   1.000
_cell.angle_alpha   90.00
_cell.angle_beta   90.00
_cell.angle_gamma   90.00
#
_symmetry.space_group_name_H-M   'P 1'
#
loop_
_entity.id
_entity.type
_entity.pdbx_description
1 polymer ?
#
loop_
_entity_poly.entity_id
_entity_poly.type
_entity_poly.pdbx_seq_one_letter_code
_entity_poly.pdbx_strand_id
1 'polypeptide(L)'
;MVDSIDAIRASQRDDYLELDSEDDPEDPSSLMLSHNIQLFLAVVALICVTALEPVLLKVMADHTMVDELRDYRYVLAQLLMLTHVPLAIGSAIWYSCKYSRNAMESCDFPKTWFVLLAFLNALHLIMQVVSSGSVPAPLTILLVNASIPLTKLFGALLTGVMIAVRYWMPNLPEYWLSDDSPAEPMLQQAQHQLMLEQRNRQQQQNASRVNLSPEVTSDAGCFRLAFERTLKKTRRFIVNQPYAIMSMFLVVCGVAIGLFPVISNSVSALGAKSYCHVYNADCASSTLIFLLAAVPAALSAICEERTLVRYSLPVAPMMLHGWLVPMQFLFGVILAPIGRHLQHPTRKWSNVSMELHGLDEEVSQGLQCILLGKETGIGYIGHADPDWCKPLLPLLILFLLVSFSYHMLTLYIMRKATELCLRICTALAIPIGWSALIIYDINFQPNVSKDVPTQIVVSSYNKVALVLIVLSMFLHKTIAEPETSYILTSPFEERDRISIEAASERHRRTLMQARSQDNGSEVRLPSHEIL
;
A
#
# COMPACT_ATOMS: atom_id res chain seq x y z
N MET A 1 -4.57 6.35 -49.71
CA MET A 1 -4.49 6.68 -48.25
C MET A 1 -5.87 6.67 -47.62
N VAL A 2 -6.89 7.29 -48.23
CA VAL A 2 -8.30 7.17 -47.80
C VAL A 2 -8.80 5.73 -47.86
N ASP A 3 -8.54 4.99 -48.96
CA ASP A 3 -8.95 3.58 -49.09
C ASP A 3 -8.30 2.63 -48.06
N SER A 4 -7.11 3.00 -47.55
CA SER A 4 -6.43 2.22 -46.50
C SER A 4 -7.01 2.46 -45.11
N ILE A 5 -7.61 3.64 -44.88
CA ILE A 5 -8.29 3.97 -43.62
C ILE A 5 -9.64 3.27 -43.56
N ASP A 6 -10.34 3.16 -44.69
CA ASP A 6 -11.63 2.48 -44.76
C ASP A 6 -11.47 0.95 -44.67
N ALA A 7 -10.39 0.37 -45.20
CA ALA A 7 -10.07 -1.05 -45.00
C ALA A 7 -9.74 -1.37 -43.52
N ILE A 8 -9.01 -0.48 -42.82
CA ILE A 8 -8.72 -0.65 -41.39
C ILE A 8 -9.99 -0.48 -40.53
N ARG A 9 -10.89 0.45 -40.90
CA ARG A 9 -12.20 0.60 -40.24
C ARG A 9 -13.13 -0.58 -40.47
N ALA A 10 -13.09 -1.20 -41.66
CA ALA A 10 -13.88 -2.39 -41.95
C ALA A 10 -13.39 -3.59 -41.13
N SER A 11 -12.08 -3.82 -41.09
CA SER A 11 -11.48 -4.88 -40.26
C SER A 11 -11.74 -4.68 -38.77
N GLN A 12 -11.71 -3.45 -38.26
CA GLN A 12 -12.09 -3.20 -36.85
C GLN A 12 -13.59 -3.37 -36.58
N ARG A 13 -14.46 -3.20 -37.58
CA ARG A 13 -15.91 -3.30 -37.39
C ARG A 13 -16.37 -4.74 -37.28
N ASP A 14 -15.71 -5.66 -37.98
CA ASP A 14 -16.02 -7.09 -37.92
C ASP A 14 -15.60 -7.72 -36.57
N ASP A 15 -14.46 -7.31 -36.01
CA ASP A 15 -14.00 -7.76 -34.67
C ASP A 15 -14.94 -7.34 -33.52
N TYR A 16 -15.72 -6.26 -33.68
CA TYR A 16 -16.72 -5.84 -32.69
C TYR A 16 -18.08 -6.50 -32.88
N LEU A 17 -18.38 -7.04 -34.06
CA LEU A 17 -19.68 -7.66 -34.37
C LEU A 17 -19.73 -9.16 -34.06
N GLU A 18 -18.58 -9.85 -33.99
CA GLU A 18 -18.51 -11.26 -33.60
C GLU A 18 -18.61 -11.52 -32.08
N LEU A 19 -18.61 -10.47 -31.26
CA LEU A 19 -18.70 -10.59 -29.78
C LEU A 19 -20.13 -10.44 -29.22
N ASP A 20 -21.12 -10.11 -30.05
CA ASP A 20 -22.48 -9.78 -29.58
C ASP A 20 -23.58 -10.80 -29.99
N SER A 21 -23.25 -11.91 -30.68
CA SER A 21 -24.27 -12.74 -31.34
C SER A 21 -24.62 -14.11 -30.75
N GLU A 22 -24.05 -14.57 -29.63
CA GLU A 22 -24.33 -15.96 -29.18
C GLU A 22 -24.40 -16.23 -27.66
N ASP A 23 -24.46 -15.21 -26.80
CA ASP A 23 -24.76 -15.43 -25.38
C ASP A 23 -26.24 -15.11 -25.12
N ASP A 24 -27.06 -16.16 -24.95
CA ASP A 24 -28.38 -16.06 -24.34
C ASP A 24 -28.31 -15.17 -23.09
N PRO A 25 -29.34 -14.34 -22.79
CA PRO A 25 -29.33 -13.47 -21.62
C PRO A 25 -29.22 -14.32 -20.35
N GLU A 26 -27.98 -14.55 -19.89
CA GLU A 26 -27.72 -15.20 -18.62
C GLU A 26 -28.48 -14.42 -17.55
N ASP A 27 -29.33 -15.15 -16.82
CA ASP A 27 -30.18 -14.57 -15.78
C ASP A 27 -29.32 -13.65 -14.89
N PRO A 28 -29.64 -12.35 -14.74
CA PRO A 28 -28.79 -11.39 -14.02
C PRO A 28 -28.49 -11.81 -12.57
N SER A 29 -29.29 -12.72 -12.01
CA SER A 29 -29.07 -13.34 -10.70
C SER A 29 -27.84 -14.27 -10.63
N SER A 30 -27.52 -15.01 -11.70
CA SER A 30 -26.35 -15.91 -11.74
C SER A 30 -25.04 -15.11 -11.77
N LEU A 31 -25.03 -14.00 -12.52
CA LEU A 31 -23.90 -13.07 -12.61
C LEU A 31 -23.60 -12.42 -11.26
N MET A 32 -24.62 -11.93 -10.55
CA MET A 32 -24.43 -11.33 -9.22
C MET A 32 -23.94 -12.34 -8.19
N LEU A 33 -24.43 -13.59 -8.23
CA LEU A 33 -23.99 -14.65 -7.32
C LEU A 33 -22.52 -15.02 -7.55
N SER A 34 -22.13 -15.21 -8.82
CA SER A 34 -20.74 -15.51 -9.19
C SER A 34 -19.78 -14.40 -8.72
N HIS A 35 -20.16 -13.14 -8.93
CA HIS A 35 -19.34 -12.00 -8.49
C HIS A 35 -19.15 -11.96 -6.97
N ASN A 36 -20.22 -12.17 -6.21
CA ASN A 36 -20.17 -12.17 -4.75
C ASN A 36 -19.32 -13.33 -4.19
N ILE A 37 -19.39 -14.52 -4.80
CA ILE A 37 -18.57 -15.67 -4.42
C ILE A 37 -17.09 -15.39 -4.69
N GLN A 38 -16.75 -14.85 -5.86
CA GLN A 38 -15.37 -14.48 -6.18
C GLN A 38 -14.79 -13.45 -5.20
N LEU A 39 -15.57 -12.42 -4.87
CA LEU A 39 -15.15 -11.41 -3.90
C LEU A 39 -14.95 -12.01 -2.51
N PHE A 40 -15.86 -12.88 -2.06
CA PHE A 40 -15.73 -13.57 -0.78
C PHE A 40 -14.45 -14.44 -0.72
N LEU A 41 -14.19 -15.22 -1.77
CA LEU A 41 -12.97 -16.04 -1.86
C LEU A 41 -11.71 -15.17 -1.87
N ALA A 42 -11.72 -14.04 -2.59
CA ALA A 42 -10.60 -13.10 -2.60
C ALA A 42 -10.35 -12.49 -1.20
N VAL A 43 -11.41 -12.16 -0.46
CA VAL A 43 -11.33 -11.66 0.92
C VAL A 43 -10.71 -12.70 1.86
N VAL A 44 -11.19 -13.95 1.80
CA VAL A 44 -10.63 -15.05 2.60
C VAL A 44 -9.15 -15.29 2.24
N ALA A 45 -8.83 -15.31 0.95
CA ALA A 45 -7.46 -15.46 0.48
C ALA A 45 -6.55 -14.32 0.99
N LEU A 46 -7.03 -13.07 0.96
CA LEU A 46 -6.29 -11.93 1.47
C LEU A 46 -6.03 -12.06 2.97
N ILE A 47 -7.02 -12.46 3.77
CA ILE A 47 -6.84 -12.68 5.22
C ILE A 47 -5.74 -13.72 5.47
N CYS A 48 -5.79 -14.86 4.77
CA CYS A 48 -4.80 -15.93 4.90
C CYS A 48 -3.40 -15.46 4.52
N VAL A 49 -3.27 -14.79 3.37
CA VAL A 49 -1.99 -14.31 2.86
C VAL A 49 -1.39 -13.22 3.77
N THR A 50 -2.21 -12.28 4.25
CA THR A 50 -1.80 -11.23 5.18
C THR A 50 -1.34 -11.81 6.53
N ALA A 51 -1.97 -12.90 7.00
CA ALA A 51 -1.55 -13.59 8.21
C ALA A 51 -0.26 -14.40 8.01
N LEU A 52 -0.07 -14.96 6.82
CA LEU A 52 1.04 -15.86 6.49
C LEU A 52 2.35 -15.12 6.19
N GLU A 53 2.30 -13.92 5.61
CA GLU A 53 3.49 -13.12 5.30
C GLU A 53 4.41 -12.87 6.52
N PRO A 54 3.94 -12.31 7.66
CA PRO A 54 4.78 -12.11 8.84
C PRO A 54 5.23 -13.43 9.47
N VAL A 55 4.41 -14.49 9.34
CA VAL A 55 4.76 -15.84 9.80
C VAL A 55 5.95 -16.37 9.02
N LEU A 56 5.90 -16.36 7.69
CA LEU A 56 6.99 -16.81 6.84
C LEU A 56 8.24 -15.95 7.00
N LEU A 57 8.09 -14.63 7.14
CA LEU A 57 9.20 -13.73 7.43
C LEU A 57 9.92 -14.14 8.72
N LYS A 58 9.15 -14.43 9.78
CA LYS A 58 9.71 -14.86 11.06
C LYS A 58 10.33 -16.24 10.96
N VAL A 59 9.69 -17.20 10.29
CA VAL A 59 10.24 -18.55 10.09
C VAL A 59 11.57 -18.47 9.33
N MET A 60 11.69 -17.63 8.29
CA MET A 60 12.96 -17.39 7.59
C MET A 60 14.02 -16.75 8.50
N ALA A 61 13.63 -15.73 9.26
CA ALA A 61 14.53 -15.05 10.20
C ALA A 61 14.99 -15.96 11.37
N ASP A 62 14.15 -16.90 11.78
CA ASP A 62 14.47 -17.86 12.84
C ASP A 62 15.29 -19.03 12.33
N HIS A 63 15.02 -19.54 11.13
CA HIS A 63 15.93 -20.50 10.50
C HIS A 63 17.32 -19.92 10.32
N THR A 64 17.44 -18.63 9.99
CA THR A 64 18.74 -17.94 9.97
C THR A 64 19.30 -17.65 11.37
N MET A 65 18.52 -17.69 12.43
CA MET A 65 19.03 -17.63 13.81
C MET A 65 19.55 -18.99 14.28
N VAL A 66 18.78 -20.04 14.04
CA VAL A 66 19.04 -21.40 14.55
C VAL A 66 20.31 -21.99 13.95
N ASP A 67 20.63 -21.64 12.71
CA ASP A 67 21.78 -22.16 11.98
C ASP A 67 23.02 -21.23 12.08
N GLU A 68 23.11 -20.37 13.10
CA GLU A 68 24.21 -19.38 13.34
C GLU A 68 24.33 -18.26 12.28
N LEU A 69 23.39 -18.18 11.33
CA LEU A 69 23.37 -17.23 10.20
C LEU A 69 22.95 -15.79 10.56
N ARG A 70 23.23 -15.36 11.79
CA ARG A 70 22.93 -14.00 12.27
C ARG A 70 23.55 -12.93 11.38
N ASP A 71 24.74 -13.19 10.87
CA ASP A 71 25.50 -12.28 10.04
C ASP A 71 24.90 -12.11 8.64
N TYR A 72 24.07 -13.04 8.17
CA TYR A 72 23.50 -13.00 6.83
C TYR A 72 22.08 -12.41 6.77
N ARG A 73 21.54 -11.85 7.86
CA ARG A 73 20.19 -11.21 7.84
C ARG A 73 20.09 -10.02 6.90
N TYR A 74 21.14 -9.21 6.82
CA TYR A 74 21.19 -8.14 5.84
C TYR A 74 21.16 -8.70 4.41
N VAL A 75 21.94 -9.75 4.13
CA VAL A 75 21.94 -10.45 2.83
C VAL A 75 20.55 -11.02 2.53
N LEU A 76 19.86 -11.60 3.52
CA LEU A 76 18.48 -12.04 3.39
C LEU A 76 17.54 -10.88 3.02
N ALA A 77 17.65 -9.72 3.67
CA ALA A 77 16.86 -8.53 3.33
C ALA A 77 17.11 -8.07 1.89
N GLN A 78 18.37 -8.05 1.44
CA GLN A 78 18.72 -7.74 0.05
C GLN A 78 18.16 -8.76 -0.94
N LEU A 79 18.25 -10.04 -0.60
CA LEU A 79 17.72 -11.11 -1.43
C LEU A 79 16.20 -11.02 -1.55
N LEU A 80 15.50 -10.68 -0.47
CA LEU A 80 14.06 -10.39 -0.50
C LEU A 80 13.76 -9.23 -1.45
N MET A 81 14.46 -8.08 -1.34
CA MET A 81 14.25 -6.96 -2.27
C MET A 81 14.55 -7.34 -3.72
N LEU A 82 15.68 -8.01 -3.96
CA LEU A 82 16.12 -8.44 -5.30
C LEU A 82 15.11 -9.38 -5.95
N THR A 83 14.57 -10.33 -5.20
CA THR A 83 13.61 -11.30 -5.73
C THR A 83 12.24 -10.70 -6.01
N HIS A 84 11.87 -9.58 -5.38
CA HIS A 84 10.68 -8.82 -5.74
C HIS A 84 10.85 -8.04 -7.05
N VAL A 85 12.08 -7.66 -7.43
CA VAL A 85 12.36 -6.89 -8.66
C VAL A 85 11.77 -7.55 -9.93
N PRO A 86 12.07 -8.83 -10.26
CA PRO A 86 11.51 -9.45 -11.46
C PRO A 86 9.99 -9.61 -11.40
N LEU A 87 9.40 -9.80 -10.22
CA LEU A 87 7.94 -9.90 -10.05
C LEU A 87 7.27 -8.54 -10.28
N ALA A 88 7.84 -7.46 -9.73
CA ALA A 88 7.34 -6.10 -9.89
C ALA A 88 7.50 -5.61 -11.34
N ILE A 89 8.67 -5.81 -11.95
CA ILE A 89 8.90 -5.46 -13.35
C ILE A 89 8.04 -6.33 -14.28
N GLY A 90 7.94 -7.63 -14.02
CA GLY A 90 7.13 -8.55 -14.82
C GLY A 90 5.64 -8.20 -14.79
N SER A 91 5.09 -7.91 -13.61
CA SER A 91 3.69 -7.46 -13.47
C SER A 91 3.45 -6.09 -14.11
N ALA A 92 4.41 -5.18 -13.99
CA ALA A 92 4.40 -3.90 -14.69
C ALA A 92 4.36 -4.08 -16.22
N ILE A 93 5.28 -4.86 -16.80
CA ILE A 93 5.33 -5.13 -18.25
C ILE A 93 4.04 -5.82 -18.71
N TRP A 94 3.59 -6.83 -17.97
CA TRP A 94 2.34 -7.53 -18.29
C TRP A 94 1.16 -6.56 -18.33
N TYR A 95 1.08 -5.65 -17.36
CA TYR A 95 0.05 -4.61 -17.32
C TYR A 95 0.17 -3.66 -18.53
N SER A 96 1.37 -3.17 -18.85
CA SER A 96 1.60 -2.29 -20.01
C SER A 96 1.21 -2.95 -21.33
N CYS A 97 1.55 -4.24 -21.50
CA CYS A 97 1.19 -4.99 -22.71
C CYS A 97 -0.32 -5.18 -22.84
N LYS A 98 -1.02 -5.45 -21.72
CA LYS A 98 -2.46 -5.74 -21.72
C LYS A 98 -3.31 -4.49 -21.93
N TYR A 99 -2.92 -3.35 -21.37
CA TYR A 99 -3.76 -2.14 -21.33
C TYR A 99 -3.37 -1.04 -22.35
N SER A 100 -2.47 -1.32 -23.29
CA SER A 100 -2.14 -0.49 -24.48
C SER A 100 -1.51 0.89 -24.22
N ARG A 101 -0.81 1.40 -25.26
CA ARG A 101 0.15 2.55 -25.31
C ARG A 101 -0.27 3.84 -24.59
N ASN A 102 -1.57 4.12 -24.52
CA ASN A 102 -2.08 5.40 -24.02
C ASN A 102 -1.85 5.61 -22.51
N ALA A 103 -1.62 4.55 -21.74
CA ALA A 103 -1.35 4.66 -20.29
C ALA A 103 0.08 5.16 -19.98
N MET A 104 1.02 5.02 -20.92
CA MET A 104 2.43 5.30 -20.67
C MET A 104 2.82 6.76 -20.97
N GLU A 105 2.07 7.46 -21.82
CA GLU A 105 2.40 8.81 -22.30
C GLU A 105 2.16 9.93 -21.27
N SER A 106 1.42 9.68 -20.19
CA SER A 106 1.04 10.73 -19.22
C SER A 106 1.87 10.76 -17.93
N CYS A 107 3.00 10.04 -17.88
CA CYS A 107 3.72 9.82 -16.63
C CYS A 107 4.84 10.84 -16.34
N ASP A 108 4.53 12.13 -16.37
CA ASP A 108 5.39 13.17 -15.75
C ASP A 108 5.23 13.14 -14.23
N PHE A 109 5.62 12.02 -13.62
CA PHE A 109 5.60 11.87 -12.18
C PHE A 109 6.84 12.50 -11.54
N PRO A 110 6.71 13.11 -10.34
CA PRO A 110 7.85 13.59 -9.59
C PRO A 110 8.71 12.42 -9.12
N LYS A 111 9.83 12.21 -9.80
CA LYS A 111 10.81 11.17 -9.46
C LYS A 111 11.28 11.26 -7.99
N THR A 112 11.24 12.45 -7.38
CA THR A 112 11.64 12.69 -5.99
C THR A 112 10.80 11.95 -4.96
N TRP A 113 9.47 11.86 -5.15
CA TRP A 113 8.59 11.16 -4.20
C TRP A 113 8.79 9.65 -4.27
N PHE A 114 8.98 9.10 -5.46
CA PHE A 114 9.34 7.70 -5.65
C PHE A 114 10.65 7.33 -4.98
N VAL A 115 11.67 8.19 -5.15
CA VAL A 115 12.97 8.00 -4.50
C VAL A 115 12.83 7.98 -2.98
N LEU A 116 12.08 8.92 -2.41
CA LEU A 116 11.84 8.96 -0.96
C LEU A 116 11.06 7.72 -0.48
N LEU A 117 10.01 7.34 -1.20
CA LEU A 117 9.18 6.17 -0.88
C LEU A 117 10.02 4.87 -0.92
N ALA A 118 10.83 4.70 -1.97
CA ALA A 118 11.74 3.57 -2.12
C ALA A 118 12.76 3.50 -0.98
N PHE A 119 13.35 4.64 -0.61
CA PHE A 119 14.30 4.74 0.48
C PHE A 119 13.67 4.35 1.83
N LEU A 120 12.49 4.88 2.14
CA LEU A 120 11.76 4.57 3.38
C LEU A 120 11.38 3.08 3.45
N ASN A 121 10.92 2.50 2.34
CA ASN A 121 10.63 1.06 2.26
C ASN A 121 11.87 0.19 2.43
N ALA A 122 12.99 0.56 1.82
CA ALA A 122 14.26 -0.16 1.98
C ALA A 122 14.72 -0.11 3.44
N LEU A 123 14.68 1.07 4.06
CA LEU A 123 15.06 1.26 5.46
C LEU A 123 14.14 0.46 6.40
N HIS A 124 12.82 0.55 6.19
CA HIS A 124 11.85 -0.22 6.97
C HIS A 124 12.13 -1.73 6.89
N LEU A 125 12.27 -2.28 5.69
CA LEU A 125 12.48 -3.71 5.48
C LEU A 125 13.81 -4.18 6.09
N ILE A 126 14.91 -3.42 5.91
CA ILE A 126 16.21 -3.75 6.52
C ILE A 126 16.08 -3.79 8.04
N MET A 127 15.51 -2.74 8.65
CA MET A 127 15.35 -2.68 10.11
C MET A 127 14.47 -3.83 10.60
N GLN A 128 13.39 -4.15 9.90
CA GLN A 128 12.47 -5.22 10.26
C GLN A 128 13.13 -6.61 10.16
N VAL A 129 13.79 -6.93 9.04
CA VAL A 129 14.42 -8.25 8.81
C VAL A 129 15.62 -8.47 9.73
N VAL A 130 16.47 -7.45 9.92
CA VAL A 130 17.66 -7.55 10.78
C VAL A 130 17.26 -7.81 12.23
N SER A 131 16.24 -7.11 12.72
CA SER A 131 15.79 -7.24 14.11
C SER A 131 14.87 -8.44 14.34
N SER A 132 14.11 -8.89 13.35
CA SER A 132 13.07 -9.92 13.51
C SER A 132 13.60 -11.23 14.06
N GLY A 133 14.83 -11.63 13.72
CA GLY A 133 15.42 -12.87 14.25
C GLY A 133 15.56 -12.85 15.78
N SER A 134 15.84 -11.70 16.38
CA SER A 134 16.07 -11.58 17.84
C SER A 134 14.80 -11.26 18.64
N VAL A 135 13.72 -10.88 17.97
CA VAL A 135 12.45 -10.51 18.61
C VAL A 135 11.58 -11.77 18.73
N PRO A 136 10.93 -12.05 19.88
CA PRO A 136 10.01 -13.18 20.00
C PRO A 136 8.93 -13.17 18.91
N ALA A 137 8.64 -14.33 18.32
CA ALA A 137 7.74 -14.43 17.18
C ALA A 137 6.38 -13.72 17.39
N PRO A 138 5.61 -14.00 18.46
CA PRO A 138 4.31 -13.36 18.64
C PRO A 138 4.39 -11.84 18.85
N LEU A 139 5.52 -11.33 19.35
CA LEU A 139 5.74 -9.91 19.58
C LEU A 139 5.93 -9.15 18.25
N THR A 140 6.49 -9.77 17.21
CA THR A 140 6.68 -9.12 15.90
C THR A 140 5.36 -8.58 15.32
N ILE A 141 4.27 -9.35 15.40
CA ILE A 141 2.95 -8.94 14.92
C ILE A 141 2.42 -7.75 15.73
N LEU A 142 2.61 -7.74 17.06
CA LEU A 142 2.19 -6.60 17.89
C LEU A 142 2.98 -5.34 17.53
N LEU A 143 4.29 -5.46 17.29
CA LEU A 143 5.16 -4.35 16.99
C LEU A 143 4.95 -3.76 15.59
N VAL A 144 4.64 -4.58 14.58
CA VAL A 144 4.30 -4.09 13.22
C VAL A 144 3.12 -3.11 13.27
N ASN A 145 2.17 -3.34 14.18
CA ASN A 145 1.00 -2.48 14.36
C ASN A 145 1.31 -1.12 15.01
N ALA A 146 2.53 -0.91 15.55
CA ALA A 146 2.95 0.40 16.08
C ALA A 146 3.03 1.47 14.98
N SER A 147 3.12 1.06 13.71
CA SER A 147 3.10 1.98 12.56
C SER A 147 1.78 2.74 12.43
N ILE A 148 0.64 2.15 12.80
CA ILE A 148 -0.70 2.74 12.63
C ILE A 148 -0.85 4.09 13.36
N PRO A 149 -0.61 4.19 14.69
CA PRO A 149 -0.70 5.47 15.38
C PRO A 149 0.35 6.47 14.87
N LEU A 150 1.53 5.98 14.46
CA LEU A 150 2.57 6.84 13.88
C LEU A 150 2.13 7.43 12.53
N THR A 151 1.48 6.65 11.66
CA THR A 151 0.95 7.13 10.37
C THR A 151 -0.06 8.25 10.60
N LYS A 152 -0.97 8.08 11.56
CA LYS A 152 -1.95 9.12 11.89
C LYS A 152 -1.31 10.35 12.53
N LEU A 153 -0.36 10.16 13.43
CA LEU A 153 0.39 11.25 14.07
C LEU A 153 1.19 12.05 13.04
N PHE A 154 2.01 11.39 12.23
CA PHE A 154 2.80 12.02 11.18
C PHE A 154 1.93 12.61 10.08
N GLY A 155 0.80 11.98 9.73
CA GLY A 155 -0.18 12.55 8.79
C GLY A 155 -0.76 13.86 9.30
N ALA A 156 -1.15 13.92 10.58
CA ALA A 156 -1.64 15.13 11.22
C ALA A 156 -0.55 16.21 11.30
N LEU A 157 0.67 15.84 11.70
CA LEU A 157 1.82 16.76 11.78
C LEU A 157 2.19 17.32 10.40
N LEU A 158 2.34 16.48 9.38
CA LEU A 158 2.70 16.92 8.04
C LEU A 158 1.62 17.82 7.44
N THR A 159 0.35 17.53 7.69
CA THR A 159 -0.77 18.38 7.24
C THR A 159 -0.74 19.72 7.96
N GLY A 160 -0.50 19.73 9.28
CA GLY A 160 -0.34 20.95 10.06
C GLY A 160 0.86 21.80 9.62
N VAL A 161 2.02 21.17 9.37
CA VAL A 161 3.23 21.83 8.87
C VAL A 161 3.01 22.42 7.48
N MET A 162 2.35 21.70 6.58
CA MET A 162 2.02 22.24 5.25
C MET A 162 1.15 23.50 5.34
N ILE A 163 0.17 23.51 6.25
CA ILE A 163 -0.66 24.70 6.51
C ILE A 163 0.21 25.85 7.06
N ALA A 164 1.14 25.56 7.96
CA ALA A 164 2.05 26.57 8.52
C ALA A 164 3.07 27.11 7.50
N VAL A 165 3.63 26.26 6.63
CA VAL A 165 4.55 26.66 5.56
C VAL A 165 3.84 27.54 4.54
N ARG A 166 2.61 27.17 4.14
CA ARG A 166 1.75 28.02 3.30
C ARG A 166 1.50 29.38 3.91
N TYR A 167 1.40 29.46 5.24
CA TYR A 167 1.21 30.71 5.97
C TYR A 167 2.49 31.56 6.01
N TRP A 168 3.66 30.95 6.24
CA TRP A 168 4.93 31.66 6.41
C TRP A 168 5.60 32.06 5.09
N MET A 169 5.33 31.34 4.00
CA MET A 169 5.92 31.61 2.69
C MET A 169 4.82 31.75 1.63
N PRO A 170 4.05 32.86 1.65
CA PRO A 170 2.97 33.09 0.67
C PRO A 170 3.48 33.24 -0.77
N ASN A 171 4.78 33.52 -0.96
CA ASN A 171 5.41 33.68 -2.28
C ASN A 171 6.11 32.41 -2.78
N LEU A 172 5.96 31.27 -2.08
CA LEU A 172 6.48 30.00 -2.58
C LEU A 172 5.70 29.68 -3.87
N PRO A 173 6.38 29.48 -5.02
CA PRO A 173 5.70 29.33 -6.30
C PRO A 173 4.69 28.17 -6.19
N GLU A 174 3.44 28.47 -6.57
CA GLU A 174 2.25 27.63 -6.36
C GLU A 174 2.43 26.18 -6.85
N TYR A 175 3.37 25.90 -7.74
CA TYR A 175 3.62 24.55 -8.26
C TYR A 175 3.91 23.49 -7.19
N TRP A 176 4.46 23.85 -6.03
CA TRP A 176 4.71 22.87 -4.96
C TRP A 176 3.45 22.49 -4.19
N LEU A 177 2.43 23.36 -4.15
CA LEU A 177 1.34 23.34 -3.18
C LEU A 177 -0.06 23.47 -3.79
N SER A 178 -0.18 23.78 -5.08
CA SER A 178 -1.45 23.69 -5.79
C SER A 178 -1.78 22.20 -5.96
N ASP A 179 -2.97 21.85 -5.50
CA ASP A 179 -3.63 20.55 -5.76
C ASP A 179 -4.23 20.54 -7.16
N ASP A 180 -3.92 21.56 -7.95
CA ASP A 180 -4.22 21.71 -9.37
C ASP A 180 -3.47 20.59 -10.11
N SER A 181 -4.05 19.40 -10.04
CA SER A 181 -3.87 18.35 -11.03
C SER A 181 -3.88 19.02 -12.41
N PRO A 182 -3.05 18.61 -13.39
CA PRO A 182 -3.14 19.12 -14.75
C PRO A 182 -4.53 18.89 -15.39
N ALA A 183 -5.41 18.12 -14.75
CA ALA A 183 -6.83 18.05 -15.07
C ALA A 183 -7.62 19.31 -14.68
N GLU A 184 -7.17 20.07 -13.68
CA GLU A 184 -7.85 21.25 -13.18
C GLU A 184 -7.81 22.45 -14.14
N PRO A 185 -6.78 22.76 -14.95
CA PRO A 185 -6.93 23.76 -16.00
C PRO A 185 -7.91 23.29 -17.09
N MET A 186 -8.01 21.99 -17.40
CA MET A 186 -9.03 21.49 -18.33
C MET A 186 -10.43 21.48 -17.71
N LEU A 187 -10.56 21.16 -16.43
CA LEU A 187 -11.83 21.17 -15.71
C LEU A 187 -12.25 22.60 -15.39
N GLN A 188 -11.33 23.50 -15.05
CA GLN A 188 -11.57 24.93 -14.93
C GLN A 188 -11.86 25.53 -16.30
N GLN A 189 -11.23 25.07 -17.38
CA GLN A 189 -11.57 25.54 -18.73
C GLN A 189 -12.93 24.99 -19.19
N ALA A 190 -13.27 23.75 -18.84
CA ALA A 190 -14.59 23.16 -19.09
C ALA A 190 -15.66 23.79 -18.19
N GLN A 191 -15.40 24.02 -16.91
CA GLN A 191 -16.28 24.71 -15.97
C GLN A 191 -16.38 26.19 -16.30
N HIS A 192 -15.32 26.82 -16.81
CA HIS A 192 -15.34 28.19 -17.32
C HIS A 192 -16.12 28.27 -18.62
N GLN A 193 -16.00 27.28 -19.52
CA GLN A 193 -16.85 27.17 -20.70
C GLN A 193 -18.32 26.94 -20.31
N LEU A 194 -18.59 26.07 -19.36
CA LEU A 194 -19.93 25.77 -18.87
C LEU A 194 -20.51 26.94 -18.06
N MET A 195 -19.67 27.68 -17.31
CA MET A 195 -20.05 28.95 -16.68
C MET A 195 -20.31 30.01 -17.74
N LEU A 196 -19.49 30.14 -18.78
CA LEU A 196 -19.74 31.07 -19.88
C LEU A 196 -21.03 30.72 -20.61
N GLU A 197 -21.31 29.44 -20.80
CA GLU A 197 -22.54 28.96 -21.41
C GLU A 197 -23.75 29.22 -20.51
N GLN A 198 -23.64 28.95 -19.20
CA GLN A 198 -24.66 29.30 -18.21
C GLN A 198 -24.84 30.81 -18.06
N ARG A 199 -23.78 31.60 -18.15
CA ARG A 199 -23.79 33.06 -18.08
C ARG A 199 -24.39 33.65 -19.34
N ASN A 200 -24.16 33.06 -20.51
CA ASN A 200 -24.85 33.42 -21.75
C ASN A 200 -26.34 33.06 -21.68
N ARG A 201 -26.69 31.90 -21.12
CA ARG A 201 -28.10 31.51 -20.87
C ARG A 201 -28.75 32.42 -19.82
N GLN A 202 -28.04 32.81 -18.77
CA GLN A 202 -28.50 33.77 -17.77
C GLN A 202 -28.55 35.19 -18.32
N GLN A 203 -27.64 35.63 -19.19
CA GLN A 203 -27.70 36.94 -19.84
C GLN A 203 -28.87 37.00 -20.83
N GLN A 204 -29.18 35.90 -21.53
CA GLN A 204 -30.41 35.78 -22.31
C GLN A 204 -31.68 35.83 -21.44
N GLN A 205 -31.61 35.38 -20.17
CA GLN A 205 -32.73 35.47 -19.22
C GLN A 205 -32.78 36.80 -18.44
N ASN A 206 -31.64 37.47 -18.24
CA ASN A 206 -31.48 38.68 -17.43
C ASN A 206 -31.44 39.97 -18.25
N ALA A 207 -31.59 39.91 -19.58
CA ALA A 207 -31.87 41.09 -20.42
C ALA A 207 -33.18 41.83 -20.02
N SER A 208 -33.89 41.35 -18.99
CA SER A 208 -35.09 41.97 -18.41
C SER A 208 -34.91 42.58 -17.01
N ARG A 209 -33.75 42.49 -16.35
CA ARG A 209 -33.57 43.08 -14.99
C ARG A 209 -32.19 43.70 -14.76
N VAL A 210 -32.21 45.03 -14.86
CA VAL A 210 -31.53 46.07 -14.07
C VAL A 210 -30.17 45.75 -13.44
N ASN A 211 -29.22 46.59 -13.88
CA ASN A 211 -27.94 46.98 -13.29
C ASN A 211 -27.85 46.94 -11.76
N LEU A 212 -26.84 46.23 -11.25
CA LEU A 212 -26.16 46.51 -9.99
C LEU A 212 -24.66 46.25 -10.16
N SER A 213 -23.86 47.25 -9.81
CA SER A 213 -22.40 47.25 -9.96
C SER A 213 -21.73 46.27 -8.98
N PRO A 214 -20.68 45.56 -9.40
CA PRO A 214 -19.90 44.75 -8.48
C PRO A 214 -19.01 45.65 -7.62
N GLU A 215 -19.25 45.63 -6.31
CA GLU A 215 -18.41 46.27 -5.31
C GLU A 215 -17.16 45.39 -5.10
N VAL A 216 -16.00 45.94 -5.42
CA VAL A 216 -14.68 45.32 -5.30
C VAL A 216 -14.35 45.21 -3.81
N THR A 217 -14.52 44.02 -3.24
CA THR A 217 -14.13 43.73 -1.86
C THR A 217 -12.64 43.40 -1.81
N SER A 218 -11.91 44.14 -0.98
CA SER A 218 -10.46 44.03 -0.83
C SER A 218 -10.01 42.63 -0.38
N ASP A 219 -8.96 42.10 -1.00
CA ASP A 219 -8.40 40.74 -0.83
C ASP A 219 -8.09 40.33 0.62
N ALA A 220 -7.91 41.29 1.54
CA ALA A 220 -7.66 41.00 2.96
C ALA A 220 -8.86 40.35 3.69
N GLY A 221 -10.09 40.55 3.21
CA GLY A 221 -11.30 39.95 3.81
C GLY A 221 -11.48 38.47 3.47
N CYS A 222 -11.08 38.09 2.25
CA CYS A 222 -11.11 36.70 1.80
C CYS A 222 -10.13 35.83 2.61
N PHE A 223 -8.98 36.40 2.97
CA PHE A 223 -7.93 35.77 3.77
C PHE A 223 -8.41 35.34 5.18
N ARG A 224 -9.06 36.24 5.93
CA ARG A 224 -9.54 35.93 7.28
C ARG A 224 -10.66 34.88 7.27
N LEU A 225 -11.52 34.91 6.25
CA LEU A 225 -12.61 33.95 6.06
C LEU A 225 -12.10 32.57 5.64
N ALA A 226 -11.10 32.50 4.77
CA ALA A 226 -10.46 31.24 4.39
C ALA A 226 -9.71 30.61 5.57
N PHE A 227 -8.96 31.40 6.33
CA PHE A 227 -8.23 30.94 7.52
C PHE A 227 -9.19 30.44 8.62
N GLU A 228 -10.26 31.17 8.93
CA GLU A 228 -11.27 30.70 9.88
C GLU A 228 -11.98 29.43 9.40
N ARG A 229 -12.25 29.28 8.09
CA ARG A 229 -12.85 28.06 7.54
C ARG A 229 -11.92 26.87 7.67
N THR A 230 -10.63 27.03 7.38
CA THR A 230 -9.64 25.96 7.48
C THR A 230 -9.39 25.58 8.93
N LEU A 231 -9.19 26.53 9.84
CA LEU A 231 -9.09 26.25 11.28
C LEU A 231 -10.37 25.61 11.83
N LYS A 232 -11.56 26.06 11.40
CA LYS A 232 -12.83 25.40 11.79
C LYS A 232 -12.96 24.01 11.19
N LYS A 233 -12.36 23.71 10.03
CA LYS A 233 -12.30 22.35 9.46
C LYS A 233 -11.33 21.47 10.25
N THR A 234 -10.10 21.92 10.51
CA THR A 234 -9.11 21.16 11.29
C THR A 234 -9.55 20.97 12.74
N ARG A 235 -10.14 22.00 13.36
CA ARG A 235 -10.72 21.90 14.70
C ARG A 235 -11.92 20.96 14.72
N ARG A 236 -12.81 20.99 13.72
CA ARG A 236 -13.89 20.01 13.62
C ARG A 236 -13.35 18.59 13.40
N PHE A 237 -12.30 18.42 12.62
CA PHE A 237 -11.66 17.12 12.41
C PHE A 237 -11.11 16.54 13.72
N ILE A 238 -10.39 17.34 14.51
CA ILE A 238 -9.84 16.90 15.81
C ILE A 238 -10.93 16.70 16.87
N VAL A 239 -11.91 17.61 16.93
CA VAL A 239 -12.97 17.57 17.96
C VAL A 239 -14.05 16.51 17.66
N ASN A 240 -14.27 16.14 16.39
CA ASN A 240 -15.34 15.22 16.02
C ASN A 240 -14.91 13.76 15.90
N GLN A 241 -13.65 13.42 16.19
CA GLN A 241 -13.12 12.05 16.03
C GLN A 241 -12.57 11.46 17.35
N PRO A 242 -13.31 11.53 18.48
CA PRO A 242 -12.81 11.02 19.77
C PRO A 242 -12.45 9.53 19.71
N TYR A 243 -13.15 8.72 18.90
CA TYR A 243 -12.81 7.30 18.79
C TYR A 243 -11.55 7.03 17.95
N ALA A 244 -11.11 7.94 17.07
CA ALA A 244 -9.84 7.79 16.36
C ALA A 244 -8.66 7.95 17.32
N ILE A 245 -8.75 8.95 18.21
CA ILE A 245 -7.80 9.17 19.30
C ILE A 245 -7.83 7.97 20.27
N MET A 246 -9.01 7.50 20.65
CA MET A 246 -9.16 6.33 21.51
C MET A 246 -8.56 5.06 20.87
N SER A 247 -8.78 4.85 19.57
CA SER A 247 -8.18 3.73 18.83
C SER A 247 -6.65 3.82 18.84
N MET A 248 -6.07 5.00 18.53
CA MET A 248 -4.61 5.19 18.63
C MET A 248 -4.08 4.91 20.04
N PHE A 249 -4.78 5.39 21.07
CA PHE A 249 -4.42 5.15 22.47
C PHE A 249 -4.46 3.65 22.81
N LEU A 250 -5.45 2.91 22.32
CA LEU A 250 -5.55 1.46 22.51
C LEU A 250 -4.41 0.71 21.80
N VAL A 251 -4.03 1.09 20.58
CA VAL A 251 -2.85 0.51 19.91
C VAL A 251 -1.59 0.76 20.73
N VAL A 252 -1.34 2.01 21.15
CA VAL A 252 -0.15 2.38 21.93
C VAL A 252 -0.12 1.63 23.27
N CYS A 253 -1.25 1.54 23.98
CA CYS A 253 -1.36 0.74 25.19
C CYS A 253 -1.10 -0.75 24.93
N GLY A 254 -1.66 -1.30 23.85
CA GLY A 254 -1.44 -2.69 23.45
C GLY A 254 0.03 -2.98 23.19
N VAL A 255 0.71 -2.14 22.41
CA VAL A 255 2.16 -2.25 22.13
C VAL A 255 2.98 -2.12 23.42
N ALA A 256 2.67 -1.14 24.27
CA ALA A 256 3.37 -0.95 25.54
C ALA A 256 3.21 -2.15 26.49
N ILE A 257 2.02 -2.73 26.59
CA ILE A 257 1.74 -3.94 27.38
C ILE A 257 2.49 -5.14 26.78
N GLY A 258 2.51 -5.30 25.45
CA GLY A 258 3.26 -6.35 24.77
C GLY A 258 4.77 -6.25 24.95
N LEU A 259 5.30 -5.03 25.10
CA LEU A 259 6.72 -4.77 25.38
C LEU A 259 7.10 -4.99 26.85
N PHE A 260 6.12 -5.00 27.76
CA PHE A 260 6.38 -5.11 29.20
C PHE A 260 7.26 -6.30 29.59
N PRO A 261 7.04 -7.53 29.08
CA PRO A 261 7.92 -8.67 29.39
C PRO A 261 9.37 -8.45 28.94
N VAL A 262 9.61 -7.82 27.78
CA VAL A 262 10.97 -7.54 27.29
C VAL A 262 11.66 -6.52 28.19
N ILE A 263 10.95 -5.47 28.58
CA ILE A 263 11.46 -4.41 29.46
C ILE A 263 11.73 -4.95 30.87
N SER A 264 10.78 -5.69 31.46
CA SER A 264 10.93 -6.24 32.81
C SER A 264 12.10 -7.22 32.90
N ASN A 265 12.30 -8.03 31.86
CA ASN A 265 13.41 -8.98 31.78
C ASN A 265 14.76 -8.29 31.58
N SER A 266 14.79 -7.16 30.84
CA SER A 266 16.00 -6.34 30.69
C SER A 266 16.43 -5.71 32.01
N VAL A 267 15.48 -5.24 32.82
CA VAL A 267 15.74 -4.69 34.16
C VAL A 267 16.16 -5.79 35.14
N SER A 268 15.53 -6.97 35.08
CA SER A 268 15.78 -8.09 36.00
C SER A 268 17.08 -8.87 35.68
N ALA A 269 17.62 -8.73 34.46
CA ALA A 269 18.88 -9.35 34.06
C ALA A 269 20.11 -8.88 34.86
N LEU A 270 19.96 -7.84 35.69
CA LEU A 270 20.97 -7.46 36.67
C LEU A 270 21.12 -8.46 37.85
N GLY A 271 20.23 -9.46 37.99
CA GLY A 271 20.25 -10.38 39.14
C GLY A 271 19.97 -11.87 38.90
N ALA A 272 19.38 -12.30 37.77
CA ALA A 272 19.08 -13.72 37.52
C ALA A 272 19.00 -14.07 36.02
N LYS A 273 19.16 -15.36 35.67
CA LYS A 273 19.06 -15.93 34.31
C LYS A 273 17.77 -15.46 33.61
N SER A 274 17.88 -14.43 32.78
CA SER A 274 16.77 -13.69 32.18
C SER A 274 16.36 -14.26 30.82
N TYR A 275 15.13 -14.00 30.39
CA TYR A 275 14.53 -14.39 29.10
C TYR A 275 15.39 -14.03 27.86
N CYS A 276 16.16 -12.94 27.95
CA CYS A 276 17.10 -12.55 26.89
C CYS A 276 18.33 -13.46 26.81
N HIS A 277 18.57 -14.32 27.79
CA HIS A 277 19.69 -15.26 27.75
C HIS A 277 19.50 -16.36 26.69
N VAL A 278 18.23 -16.66 26.33
CA VAL A 278 17.90 -17.55 25.20
C VAL A 278 18.04 -16.81 23.86
N TYR A 279 17.68 -15.52 23.83
CA TYR A 279 17.59 -14.71 22.61
C TYR A 279 18.78 -13.74 22.40
N ASN A 280 19.92 -14.03 23.02
CA ASN A 280 21.11 -13.18 23.11
C ASN A 280 20.91 -11.84 23.83
N ALA A 281 22.01 -11.26 24.33
CA ALA A 281 22.05 -9.96 25.01
C ALA A 281 21.46 -8.80 24.17
N ASP A 282 21.28 -9.02 22.87
CA ASP A 282 20.81 -8.03 21.90
C ASP A 282 19.27 -8.03 21.70
N CYS A 283 18.51 -8.87 22.42
CA CYS A 283 17.05 -8.92 22.25
C CYS A 283 16.38 -7.57 22.49
N ALA A 284 16.80 -6.82 23.53
CA ALA A 284 16.25 -5.50 23.84
C ALA A 284 16.56 -4.46 22.75
N SER A 285 17.81 -4.41 22.27
CA SER A 285 18.20 -3.52 21.17
C SER A 285 17.51 -3.87 19.87
N SER A 286 17.39 -5.16 19.53
CA SER A 286 16.67 -5.60 18.34
C SER A 286 15.18 -5.28 18.44
N THR A 287 14.55 -5.46 19.61
CA THR A 287 13.16 -5.06 19.84
C THR A 287 12.97 -3.55 19.65
N LEU A 288 13.91 -2.74 20.13
CA LEU A 288 13.91 -1.29 19.90
C LEU A 288 14.05 -0.95 18.41
N ILE A 289 14.98 -1.59 17.70
CA ILE A 289 15.18 -1.40 16.25
C ILE A 289 13.91 -1.79 15.49
N PHE A 290 13.28 -2.91 15.84
CA PHE A 290 12.03 -3.36 15.24
C PHE A 290 10.91 -2.34 15.47
N LEU A 291 10.79 -1.80 16.69
CA LEU A 291 9.82 -0.74 16.98
C LEU A 291 10.13 0.55 16.20
N LEU A 292 11.41 0.93 16.08
CA LEU A 292 11.84 2.08 15.29
C LEU A 292 11.56 1.89 13.79
N ALA A 293 11.52 0.65 13.29
CA ALA A 293 11.13 0.34 11.91
C ALA A 293 9.69 0.79 11.59
N ALA A 294 8.84 1.00 12.61
CA ALA A 294 7.50 1.53 12.42
C ALA A 294 7.48 3.00 11.94
N VAL A 295 8.56 3.76 12.18
CA VAL A 295 8.68 5.17 11.73
C VAL A 295 8.82 5.27 10.20
N PRO A 296 9.80 4.62 9.54
CA PRO A 296 9.89 4.66 8.08
C PRO A 296 8.68 3.98 7.42
N ALA A 297 8.08 2.95 8.03
CA ALA A 297 6.82 2.37 7.55
C ALA A 297 5.68 3.40 7.52
N ALA A 298 5.49 4.13 8.62
CA ALA A 298 4.45 5.15 8.73
C ALA A 298 4.66 6.31 7.76
N LEU A 299 5.89 6.79 7.62
CA LEU A 299 6.23 7.84 6.66
C LEU A 299 6.05 7.36 5.22
N SER A 300 6.43 6.11 4.93
CA SER A 300 6.23 5.50 3.62
C SER A 300 4.75 5.43 3.26
N ALA A 301 3.91 4.94 4.17
CA ALA A 301 2.46 4.87 3.97
C ALA A 301 1.85 6.25 3.66
N ILE A 302 2.28 7.32 4.35
CA ILE A 302 1.81 8.69 4.06
C ILE A 302 2.31 9.17 2.70
N CYS A 303 3.55 8.88 2.34
CA CYS A 303 4.11 9.25 1.04
C CYS A 303 3.36 8.53 -0.09
N GLU A 304 3.04 7.24 0.10
CA GLU A 304 2.28 6.43 -0.84
C GLU A 304 0.86 6.96 -0.99
N GLU A 305 0.13 7.17 0.11
CA GLU A 305 -1.22 7.74 0.11
C GLU A 305 -1.25 9.09 -0.61
N ARG A 306 -0.32 10.00 -0.28
CA ARG A 306 -0.23 11.30 -0.96
C ARG A 306 0.13 11.18 -2.42
N THR A 307 0.98 10.24 -2.80
CA THR A 307 1.33 10.02 -4.20
C THR A 307 0.12 9.51 -4.97
N LEU A 308 -0.64 8.58 -4.41
CA LEU A 308 -1.86 8.04 -5.01
C LEU A 308 -2.97 9.09 -5.11
N VAL A 309 -3.18 9.91 -4.07
CA VAL A 309 -4.22 10.95 -4.05
C VAL A 309 -3.87 12.11 -4.97
N ARG A 310 -2.64 12.65 -4.86
CA ARG A 310 -2.23 13.84 -5.61
C ARG A 310 -2.11 13.56 -7.10
N TYR A 311 -1.58 12.39 -7.45
CA TYR A 311 -1.46 11.97 -8.83
C TYR A 311 -2.59 11.02 -9.20
N SER A 312 -3.82 11.38 -8.84
CA SER A 312 -5.12 10.74 -9.15
C SER A 312 -5.35 10.32 -10.62
N LEU A 313 -4.35 10.52 -11.48
CA LEU A 313 -4.15 9.77 -12.71
C LEU A 313 -4.24 8.26 -12.45
N PRO A 314 -4.73 7.49 -13.44
CA PRO A 314 -4.83 6.04 -13.36
C PRO A 314 -3.44 5.40 -13.46
N VAL A 315 -2.51 5.73 -12.57
CA VAL A 315 -1.30 4.95 -12.39
C VAL A 315 -1.78 3.61 -11.89
N ALA A 316 -1.70 2.62 -12.76
CA ALA A 316 -1.88 1.26 -12.35
C ALA A 316 -0.91 1.00 -11.20
N PRO A 317 -1.38 0.57 -10.03
CA PRO A 317 -0.50 0.31 -8.90
C PRO A 317 0.65 -0.66 -9.24
N MET A 318 0.44 -1.53 -10.24
CA MET A 318 1.49 -2.38 -10.81
C MET A 318 2.66 -1.59 -11.42
N MET A 319 2.37 -0.49 -12.13
CA MET A 319 3.41 0.39 -12.68
C MET A 319 4.17 1.09 -11.56
N LEU A 320 3.44 1.57 -10.53
CA LEU A 320 4.04 2.17 -9.33
C LEU A 320 5.03 1.20 -8.68
N HIS A 321 4.59 -0.03 -8.41
CA HIS A 321 5.43 -1.09 -7.85
C HIS A 321 6.62 -1.45 -8.75
N GLY A 322 6.40 -1.51 -10.08
CA GLY A 322 7.46 -1.78 -11.06
C GLY A 322 8.62 -0.79 -11.00
N TRP A 323 8.36 0.48 -10.67
CA TRP A 323 9.39 1.50 -10.46
C TRP A 323 9.94 1.53 -9.03
N LEU A 324 9.07 1.32 -8.05
CA LEU A 324 9.39 1.41 -6.62
C LEU A 324 10.37 0.31 -6.19
N VAL A 325 10.12 -0.94 -6.57
CA VAL A 325 10.88 -2.10 -6.10
C VAL A 325 12.34 -2.12 -6.57
N PRO A 326 12.68 -1.81 -7.85
CA PRO A 326 14.07 -1.67 -8.27
C PRO A 326 14.83 -0.59 -7.51
N MET A 327 14.18 0.56 -7.25
CA MET A 327 14.77 1.64 -6.46
C MET A 327 14.94 1.24 -5.00
N GLN A 328 13.98 0.49 -4.44
CA GLN A 328 14.08 -0.06 -3.10
C GLN A 328 15.28 -0.99 -2.96
N PHE A 329 15.50 -1.89 -3.93
CA PHE A 329 16.70 -2.73 -3.97
C PHE A 329 17.99 -1.89 -4.04
N LEU A 330 18.04 -0.88 -4.90
CA LEU A 330 19.20 0.01 -5.01
C LEU A 330 19.50 0.75 -3.69
N PHE A 331 18.46 1.31 -3.04
CA PHE A 331 18.62 1.91 -1.71
C PHE A 331 18.99 0.88 -0.66
N GLY A 332 18.51 -0.36 -0.80
CA GLY A 332 18.94 -1.49 -0.01
C GLY A 332 20.46 -1.62 -0.03
N VAL A 333 21.07 -1.64 -1.23
CA VAL A 333 22.53 -1.74 -1.40
C VAL A 333 23.24 -0.51 -0.81
N ILE A 334 22.71 0.69 -0.99
CA ILE A 334 23.28 1.92 -0.41
C ILE A 334 23.23 1.88 1.13
N LEU A 335 22.19 1.29 1.70
CA LEU A 335 21.98 1.13 3.14
C LEU A 335 22.78 -0.04 3.75
N ALA A 336 23.64 -0.73 2.98
CA ALA A 336 24.47 -1.84 3.49
C ALA A 336 25.22 -1.54 4.79
N PRO A 337 25.90 -0.39 4.94
CA PRO A 337 26.65 -0.11 6.16
C PRO A 337 25.75 0.00 7.39
N ILE A 338 24.55 0.56 7.21
CA ILE A 338 23.55 0.68 8.27
C ILE A 338 22.99 -0.71 8.59
N GLY A 339 22.67 -1.52 7.58
CA GLY A 339 22.18 -2.88 7.76
C GLY A 339 23.14 -3.76 8.57
N ARG A 340 24.43 -3.76 8.22
CA ARG A 340 25.49 -4.47 8.97
C ARG A 340 25.64 -3.96 10.39
N HIS A 341 25.64 -2.64 10.57
CA HIS A 341 25.73 -2.05 11.90
C HIS A 341 24.53 -2.42 12.79
N LEU A 342 23.32 -2.46 12.23
CA LEU A 342 22.11 -2.86 12.96
C LEU A 342 22.10 -4.34 13.37
N GLN A 343 22.83 -5.21 12.68
CA GLN A 343 22.97 -6.63 13.08
C GLN A 343 23.80 -6.77 14.36
N HIS A 344 24.76 -5.86 14.58
CA HIS A 344 25.70 -5.84 15.69
C HIS A 344 25.75 -4.47 16.38
N PRO A 345 24.67 -4.07 17.07
CA PRO A 345 24.54 -2.73 17.65
C PRO A 345 25.59 -2.43 18.75
N THR A 346 26.22 -3.46 19.33
CA THR A 346 27.27 -3.32 20.34
C THR A 346 28.62 -2.88 19.76
N ARG A 347 28.82 -2.98 18.45
CA ARG A 347 30.07 -2.61 17.79
C ARG A 347 30.17 -1.08 17.68
N LYS A 348 31.26 -0.49 18.15
CA LYS A 348 31.51 0.96 17.98
C LYS A 348 31.60 1.28 16.48
N TRP A 349 30.79 2.25 16.03
CA TRP A 349 30.83 2.81 14.69
C TRP A 349 32.10 3.64 14.49
N SER A 350 33.26 2.97 14.42
CA SER A 350 34.56 3.63 14.41
C SER A 350 35.07 3.91 13.00
N ASN A 351 34.66 3.15 11.97
CA ASN A 351 35.00 3.41 10.57
C ASN A 351 34.00 2.76 9.58
N VAL A 352 33.30 3.56 8.76
CA VAL A 352 32.39 3.06 7.71
C VAL A 352 33.12 2.23 6.66
N SER A 353 34.34 2.61 6.29
CA SER A 353 35.15 1.87 5.31
C SER A 353 35.48 0.45 5.76
N MET A 354 35.66 0.23 7.07
CA MET A 354 35.90 -1.08 7.64
C MET A 354 34.66 -1.98 7.56
N GLU A 355 33.46 -1.39 7.65
CA GLU A 355 32.19 -2.09 7.47
C GLU A 355 31.86 -2.41 6.01
N LEU A 356 32.52 -1.77 5.02
CA LEU A 356 32.39 -2.19 3.62
C LEU A 356 33.39 -3.29 3.25
N HIS A 357 34.52 -3.38 3.95
CA HIS A 357 35.50 -4.43 3.68
C HIS A 357 34.90 -5.80 4.02
N GLY A 358 35.00 -6.75 3.07
CA GLY A 358 34.42 -8.09 3.20
C GLY A 358 32.90 -8.17 3.00
N LEU A 359 32.25 -7.11 2.50
CA LEU A 359 30.83 -7.19 2.10
C LEU A 359 30.63 -8.17 0.94
N ASP A 360 31.57 -8.23 0.01
CA ASP A 360 31.57 -9.16 -1.11
C ASP A 360 31.67 -10.62 -0.65
N GLU A 361 32.54 -10.89 0.32
CA GLU A 361 32.68 -12.20 0.93
C GLU A 361 31.42 -12.60 1.72
N GLU A 362 30.89 -11.71 2.58
CA GLU A 362 29.66 -11.95 3.33
C GLU A 362 28.44 -12.19 2.42
N VAL A 363 28.30 -11.40 1.35
CA VAL A 363 27.23 -11.58 0.36
C VAL A 363 27.39 -12.90 -0.38
N SER A 364 28.60 -13.25 -0.82
CA SER A 364 28.87 -14.52 -1.52
C SER A 364 28.61 -15.73 -0.63
N GLN A 365 29.11 -15.70 0.61
CA GLN A 365 28.93 -16.75 1.60
C GLN A 365 27.46 -16.87 2.03
N GLY A 366 26.81 -15.74 2.33
CA GLY A 366 25.39 -15.70 2.66
C GLY A 366 24.51 -16.23 1.53
N LEU A 367 24.84 -15.91 0.28
CA LEU A 367 24.12 -16.42 -0.89
C LEU A 367 24.33 -17.94 -1.06
N GLN A 368 25.56 -18.44 -0.91
CA GLN A 368 25.85 -19.87 -0.96
C GLN A 368 25.12 -20.63 0.16
N CYS A 369 25.07 -20.07 1.35
CA CYS A 369 24.36 -20.66 2.46
C CYS A 369 22.83 -20.66 2.23
N ILE A 370 22.25 -19.50 1.91
CA ILE A 370 20.80 -19.33 1.75
C ILE A 370 20.27 -20.13 0.55
N LEU A 371 20.95 -20.07 -0.60
CA LEU A 371 20.48 -20.71 -1.84
C LEU A 371 20.88 -22.18 -1.93
N LEU A 372 22.12 -22.52 -1.57
CA LEU A 372 22.68 -23.87 -1.79
C LEU A 372 22.74 -24.72 -0.51
N GLY A 373 22.56 -24.13 0.67
CA GLY A 373 22.77 -24.85 1.94
C GLY A 373 24.23 -25.27 2.13
N LYS A 374 25.18 -24.56 1.52
CA LYS A 374 26.59 -24.91 1.62
C LYS A 374 27.19 -24.27 2.87
N GLU A 375 27.74 -25.10 3.75
CA GLU A 375 28.51 -24.66 4.92
C GLU A 375 29.75 -23.89 4.44
N THR A 376 29.91 -22.66 4.92
CA THR A 376 31.01 -21.76 4.51
C THR A 376 32.23 -21.88 5.43
N GLY A 377 32.08 -22.51 6.60
CA GLY A 377 33.19 -22.91 7.49
C GLY A 377 34.00 -21.75 8.09
N ILE A 378 33.52 -20.51 7.92
CA ILE A 378 34.17 -19.30 8.40
C ILE A 378 33.10 -18.50 9.15
N GLY A 379 32.89 -18.85 10.42
CA GLY A 379 32.17 -17.96 11.34
C GLY A 379 32.88 -16.61 11.44
N TYR A 380 32.11 -15.53 11.63
CA TYR A 380 32.63 -14.16 11.61
C TYR A 380 33.76 -13.98 12.64
N ILE A 381 34.99 -13.84 12.12
CA ILE A 381 36.23 -13.47 12.82
C ILE A 381 36.53 -14.30 14.08
N GLY A 382 36.98 -15.54 13.86
CA GLY A 382 37.92 -16.20 14.78
C GLY A 382 37.36 -17.27 15.72
N HIS A 383 36.09 -17.65 15.59
CA HIS A 383 35.56 -18.88 16.19
C HIS A 383 35.11 -19.81 15.06
N ALA A 384 35.78 -20.96 14.95
CA ALA A 384 35.56 -21.96 13.92
C ALA A 384 34.39 -22.87 14.30
N ASP A 385 33.24 -22.28 14.62
CA ASP A 385 32.02 -23.04 14.78
C ASP A 385 31.42 -23.27 13.37
N PRO A 386 31.06 -24.52 13.02
CA PRO A 386 30.57 -24.83 11.68
C PRO A 386 29.14 -24.29 11.49
N ASP A 387 28.95 -23.38 10.54
CA ASP A 387 27.63 -22.89 10.12
C ASP A 387 26.82 -24.03 9.47
N TRP A 388 25.76 -24.52 10.12
CA TRP A 388 24.89 -25.59 9.59
C TRP A 388 23.86 -25.04 8.61
N CYS A 389 24.28 -24.68 7.40
CA CYS A 389 23.39 -24.10 6.40
C CYS A 389 22.32 -25.09 5.89
N LYS A 390 21.04 -24.85 6.19
CA LYS A 390 19.92 -25.51 5.50
C LYS A 390 19.49 -24.70 4.28
N PRO A 391 19.13 -25.34 3.15
CA PRO A 391 18.67 -24.63 1.97
C PRO A 391 17.35 -23.88 2.29
N LEU A 392 17.42 -22.54 2.31
CA LEU A 392 16.30 -21.66 2.62
C LEU A 392 15.45 -21.32 1.37
N LEU A 393 15.96 -21.68 0.18
CA LEU A 393 15.35 -21.41 -1.11
C LEU A 393 13.85 -21.80 -1.20
N PRO A 394 13.38 -22.97 -0.74
CA PRO A 394 11.95 -23.31 -0.82
C PRO A 394 11.07 -22.36 -0.01
N LEU A 395 11.56 -21.94 1.17
CA LEU A 395 10.85 -21.01 2.04
C LEU A 395 10.83 -19.60 1.45
N LEU A 396 11.95 -19.18 0.83
CA LEU A 396 12.04 -17.93 0.08
C LEU A 396 11.06 -17.89 -1.09
N ILE A 397 10.97 -18.97 -1.89
CA ILE A 397 10.01 -19.06 -3.01
C ILE A 397 8.57 -18.98 -2.47
N LEU A 398 8.26 -19.70 -1.39
CA LEU A 398 6.95 -19.63 -0.75
C LEU A 398 6.62 -18.22 -0.27
N PHE A 399 7.57 -17.54 0.39
CA PHE A 399 7.40 -16.16 0.83
C PHE A 399 7.11 -15.23 -0.35
N LEU A 400 7.83 -15.38 -1.47
CA LEU A 400 7.62 -14.57 -2.67
C LEU A 400 6.26 -14.79 -3.29
N LEU A 401 5.78 -16.04 -3.35
CA LEU A 401 4.44 -16.34 -3.86
C LEU A 401 3.36 -15.72 -2.96
N VAL A 402 3.54 -15.78 -1.64
CA VAL A 402 2.61 -15.19 -0.66
C VAL A 402 2.62 -13.67 -0.76
N SER A 403 3.80 -13.03 -0.75
CA SER A 403 3.90 -11.58 -0.85
C SER A 403 3.40 -11.06 -2.21
N PHE A 404 3.71 -11.74 -3.32
CA PHE A 404 3.14 -11.38 -4.63
C PHE A 404 1.61 -11.51 -4.63
N SER A 405 1.08 -12.60 -4.07
CA SER A 405 -0.37 -12.80 -3.94
C SER A 405 -1.03 -11.73 -3.08
N TYR A 406 -0.35 -11.28 -2.01
CA TYR A 406 -0.83 -10.20 -1.14
C TYR A 406 -1.06 -8.92 -1.94
N HIS A 407 -0.06 -8.51 -2.72
CA HIS A 407 -0.16 -7.31 -3.56
C HIS A 407 -1.28 -7.47 -4.60
N MET A 408 -1.32 -8.60 -5.32
CA MET A 408 -2.35 -8.87 -6.33
C MET A 408 -3.78 -8.86 -5.76
N LEU A 409 -3.99 -9.51 -4.61
CA LEU A 409 -5.29 -9.56 -3.93
C LEU A 409 -5.70 -8.19 -3.38
N THR A 410 -4.74 -7.43 -2.83
CA THR A 410 -4.99 -6.06 -2.36
C THR A 410 -5.46 -5.18 -3.51
N LEU A 411 -4.80 -5.23 -4.67
CA LEU A 411 -5.21 -4.48 -5.86
C LEU A 411 -6.56 -4.93 -6.40
N TYR A 412 -6.82 -6.24 -6.41
CA TYR A 412 -8.11 -6.79 -6.83
C TYR A 412 -9.24 -6.31 -5.93
N ILE A 413 -9.06 -6.37 -4.61
CA ILE A 413 -10.04 -5.93 -3.61
C ILE A 413 -10.22 -4.42 -3.65
N MET A 414 -9.15 -3.62 -3.76
CA MET A 414 -9.26 -2.17 -3.90
C MET A 414 -10.05 -1.73 -5.13
N ARG A 415 -10.07 -2.56 -6.20
CA ARG A 415 -10.86 -2.30 -7.40
C ARG A 415 -12.33 -2.70 -7.27
N LYS A 416 -12.64 -3.72 -6.48
CA LYS A 416 -13.97 -4.35 -6.42
C LYS A 416 -14.73 -4.10 -5.12
N ALA A 417 -14.04 -3.67 -4.08
CA ALA A 417 -14.58 -3.46 -2.75
C ALA A 417 -14.12 -2.12 -2.17
N THR A 418 -14.73 -1.77 -1.04
CA THR A 418 -14.38 -0.56 -0.31
C THR A 418 -13.06 -0.74 0.45
N GLU A 419 -12.35 0.36 0.71
CA GLU A 419 -11.18 0.39 1.59
C GLU A 419 -11.48 -0.22 2.98
N LEU A 420 -12.74 -0.08 3.43
CA LEU A 420 -13.24 -0.71 4.65
C LEU A 420 -13.05 -2.23 4.65
N CYS A 421 -13.30 -2.88 3.51
CA CYS A 421 -13.10 -4.32 3.36
C CYS A 421 -11.63 -4.70 3.60
N LEU A 422 -10.70 -3.98 2.96
CA LEU A 422 -9.26 -4.19 3.13
C LEU A 422 -8.82 -4.06 4.60
N ARG A 423 -9.33 -3.03 5.30
CA ARG A 423 -9.04 -2.80 6.72
C ARG A 423 -9.62 -3.91 7.62
N ILE A 424 -10.77 -4.50 7.27
CA ILE A 424 -11.33 -5.64 8.00
C ILE A 424 -10.46 -6.88 7.78
N CYS A 425 -10.02 -7.13 6.54
CA CYS A 425 -9.17 -8.28 6.22
C CYS A 425 -7.87 -8.25 7.02
N THR A 426 -7.21 -7.08 7.06
CA THR A 426 -5.96 -6.89 7.82
C THR A 426 -6.19 -7.04 9.33
N ALA A 427 -7.30 -6.52 9.88
CA ALA A 427 -7.65 -6.68 11.28
C ALA A 427 -7.91 -8.15 11.68
N LEU A 428 -8.56 -8.93 10.81
CA LEU A 428 -8.82 -10.36 11.04
C LEU A 428 -7.57 -11.22 10.85
N ALA A 429 -6.62 -10.79 10.01
CA ALA A 429 -5.36 -11.50 9.80
C ALA A 429 -4.45 -11.50 11.04
N ILE A 430 -4.49 -10.45 11.86
CA ILE A 430 -3.65 -10.30 13.06
C ILE A 430 -3.80 -11.44 14.07
N PRO A 431 -5.00 -11.79 14.58
CA PRO A 431 -5.14 -12.90 15.53
C PRO A 431 -4.78 -14.26 14.90
N ILE A 432 -5.01 -14.44 13.60
CA ILE A 432 -4.65 -15.67 12.88
C ILE A 432 -3.13 -15.79 12.80
N GLY A 433 -2.43 -14.75 12.35
CA GLY A 433 -0.97 -14.72 12.28
C GLY A 433 -0.33 -14.89 13.66
N TRP A 434 -0.88 -14.23 14.69
CA TRP A 434 -0.38 -14.35 16.06
C TRP A 434 -0.52 -15.78 16.60
N SER A 435 -1.66 -16.43 16.33
CA SER A 435 -1.88 -17.82 16.71
C SER A 435 -0.93 -18.76 15.97
N ALA A 436 -0.71 -18.54 14.68
CA ALA A 436 0.25 -19.31 13.88
C ALA A 436 1.68 -19.17 14.40
N LEU A 437 2.10 -17.96 14.80
CA LEU A 437 3.42 -17.73 15.39
C LEU A 437 3.60 -18.41 16.75
N ILE A 438 2.56 -18.51 17.57
CA ILE A 438 2.62 -19.27 18.83
C ILE A 438 2.77 -20.76 18.55
N ILE A 439 1.99 -21.30 17.61
CA ILE A 439 2.09 -22.71 17.21
C ILE A 439 3.49 -22.99 16.67
N TYR A 440 4.05 -22.07 15.88
CA TYR A 440 5.42 -22.18 15.40
C TYR A 440 6.43 -22.21 16.56
N ASP A 441 6.36 -21.25 17.47
CA ASP A 441 7.29 -21.12 18.60
C ASP A 441 7.26 -22.35 19.52
N ILE A 442 6.07 -22.92 19.76
CA ILE A 442 5.90 -24.14 20.58
C ILE A 442 6.52 -25.38 19.91
N ASN A 443 6.39 -25.52 18.59
CA ASN A 443 6.76 -26.76 17.89
C ASN A 443 8.19 -26.76 17.35
N PHE A 444 8.71 -25.60 16.94
CA PHE A 444 9.94 -25.51 16.14
C PHE A 444 11.15 -24.93 16.89
N GLN A 445 11.03 -24.59 18.17
CA GLN A 445 12.17 -24.26 19.05
C GLN A 445 12.53 -25.38 20.05
N PRO A 446 12.76 -26.64 19.64
CA PRO A 446 12.97 -27.76 20.58
C PRO A 446 14.33 -27.73 21.30
N ASN A 447 15.31 -26.95 20.81
CA ASN A 447 16.67 -26.92 21.33
C ASN A 447 16.89 -25.87 22.43
N VAL A 448 15.96 -24.93 22.61
CA VAL A 448 15.92 -24.10 23.80
C VAL A 448 15.45 -25.02 24.92
N SER A 449 16.37 -25.40 25.81
CA SER A 449 16.21 -26.43 26.85
C SER A 449 14.76 -26.58 27.32
N LYS A 450 14.26 -27.83 27.36
CA LYS A 450 12.93 -28.22 27.90
C LYS A 450 12.60 -27.64 29.28
N ASP A 451 13.60 -27.07 29.96
CA ASP A 451 13.52 -26.43 31.27
C ASP A 451 13.13 -24.94 31.23
N VAL A 452 13.08 -24.28 30.06
CA VAL A 452 12.51 -22.92 29.94
C VAL A 452 11.00 -23.08 29.76
N PRO A 453 10.18 -22.72 30.77
CA PRO A 453 8.75 -23.01 30.72
C PRO A 453 8.10 -22.25 29.56
N THR A 454 7.33 -22.99 28.77
CA THR A 454 6.34 -22.52 27.77
C THR A 454 5.37 -21.44 28.27
N GLN A 455 5.37 -21.14 29.58
CA GLN A 455 4.65 -20.03 30.19
C GLN A 455 5.01 -18.65 29.64
N ILE A 456 6.21 -18.45 29.07
CA ILE A 456 6.65 -17.10 28.67
C ILE A 456 6.20 -16.73 27.25
N VAL A 457 6.16 -17.69 26.33
CA VAL A 457 5.67 -17.50 24.94
C VAL A 457 4.20 -17.09 24.93
N VAL A 458 3.43 -17.63 25.88
CA VAL A 458 1.99 -17.38 26.04
C VAL A 458 1.76 -16.46 27.23
N SER A 459 2.58 -15.42 27.36
CA SER A 459 2.41 -14.42 28.40
C SER A 459 1.01 -13.81 28.33
N SER A 460 0.35 -13.66 29.50
CA SER A 460 -0.95 -13.00 29.60
C SER A 460 -0.90 -11.58 29.04
N TYR A 461 0.23 -10.89 29.16
CA TYR A 461 0.45 -9.56 28.59
C TYR A 461 0.28 -9.54 27.07
N ASN A 462 0.85 -10.51 26.34
CA ASN A 462 0.74 -10.58 24.89
C ASN A 462 -0.69 -10.85 24.43
N LYS A 463 -1.47 -11.65 25.18
CA LYS A 463 -2.90 -11.87 24.90
C LYS A 463 -3.71 -10.60 25.08
N VAL A 464 -3.50 -9.88 26.18
CA VAL A 464 -4.18 -8.61 26.46
C VAL A 464 -3.81 -7.56 25.40
N ALA A 465 -2.52 -7.47 25.05
CA ALA A 465 -2.03 -6.61 23.97
C ALA A 465 -2.74 -6.90 22.63
N LEU A 466 -2.84 -8.17 22.24
CA LEU A 466 -3.55 -8.59 21.04
C LEU A 466 -5.01 -8.15 21.05
N VAL A 467 -5.73 -8.40 22.16
CA VAL A 467 -7.14 -8.00 22.30
C VAL A 467 -7.30 -6.48 22.18
N LEU A 468 -6.40 -5.70 22.79
CA LEU A 468 -6.43 -4.24 22.70
C LEU A 468 -6.18 -3.74 21.27
N ILE A 469 -5.22 -4.32 20.56
CA ILE A 469 -4.92 -3.96 19.16
C ILE A 469 -6.09 -4.33 18.26
N VAL A 470 -6.64 -5.55 18.37
CA VAL A 470 -7.79 -5.96 17.55
C VAL A 470 -9.01 -5.07 17.85
N LEU A 471 -9.30 -4.80 19.12
CA LEU A 471 -10.39 -3.90 19.52
C LEU A 471 -10.17 -2.48 18.96
N SER A 472 -8.93 -1.98 18.99
CA SER A 472 -8.60 -0.66 18.44
C SER A 472 -8.88 -0.57 16.94
N MET A 473 -8.64 -1.64 16.17
CA MET A 473 -8.91 -1.68 14.74
C MET A 473 -10.41 -1.69 14.45
N PHE A 474 -11.20 -2.43 15.24
CA PHE A 474 -12.66 -2.40 15.14
C PHE A 474 -13.24 -1.03 15.53
N LEU A 475 -12.69 -0.38 16.56
CA LEU A 475 -13.08 0.98 16.96
C LEU A 475 -12.68 2.03 15.93
N HIS A 476 -11.54 1.86 15.26
CA HIS A 476 -11.16 2.72 14.14
C HIS A 476 -12.19 2.63 13.00
N LYS A 477 -12.74 1.43 12.79
CA LYS A 477 -13.73 1.15 11.74
C LYS A 477 -15.10 1.78 11.99
N THR A 478 -15.56 1.90 13.24
CA THR A 478 -16.91 2.45 13.52
C THR A 478 -17.05 3.92 13.15
N ILE A 479 -15.96 4.60 12.77
CA ILE A 479 -15.94 6.01 12.39
C ILE A 479 -15.50 6.24 10.94
N ALA A 480 -15.69 5.28 10.05
CA ALA A 480 -15.30 5.40 8.64
C ALA A 480 -15.54 6.82 8.11
N GLU A 481 -14.45 7.51 7.76
CA GLU A 481 -14.48 8.88 7.26
C GLU A 481 -15.37 8.91 6.02
N PRO A 482 -16.50 9.63 6.04
CA PRO A 482 -17.39 9.68 4.90
C PRO A 482 -16.76 10.44 3.71
N GLU A 483 -15.63 11.13 3.88
CA GLU A 483 -15.02 11.94 2.82
C GLU A 483 -13.97 11.18 1.98
N THR A 484 -13.17 10.28 2.55
CA THR A 484 -12.15 9.52 1.79
C THR A 484 -12.75 8.43 0.90
N SER A 485 -13.91 7.89 1.29
CA SER A 485 -14.63 6.90 0.49
C SER A 485 -15.13 7.47 -0.84
N TYR A 486 -15.47 8.78 -0.90
CA TYR A 486 -15.90 9.41 -2.15
C TYR A 486 -14.76 9.62 -3.16
N ILE A 487 -13.54 9.91 -2.72
CA ILE A 487 -12.43 10.27 -3.61
C ILE A 487 -11.89 9.05 -4.38
N LEU A 488 -11.92 7.86 -3.77
CA LEU A 488 -11.41 6.64 -4.39
C LEU A 488 -12.44 5.92 -5.28
N THR A 489 -13.74 6.02 -4.97
CA THR A 489 -14.78 5.40 -5.81
C THR A 489 -15.21 6.30 -6.96
N SER A 490 -15.20 7.64 -6.81
CA SER A 490 -15.75 8.52 -7.83
C SER A 490 -15.06 8.42 -9.20
N PRO A 491 -13.73 8.29 -9.37
CA PRO A 491 -13.15 8.31 -10.71
C PRO A 491 -13.45 7.01 -11.47
N PHE A 492 -13.53 5.87 -10.78
CA PHE A 492 -13.86 4.59 -11.41
C PHE A 492 -15.36 4.47 -11.70
N GLU A 493 -16.21 4.81 -10.74
CA GLU A 493 -17.66 4.82 -10.96
C GLU A 493 -18.08 5.86 -12.01
N GLU A 494 -17.41 7.02 -12.04
CA GLU A 494 -17.68 8.06 -13.02
C GLU A 494 -17.17 7.66 -14.40
N ARG A 495 -16.02 6.98 -14.51
CA ARG A 495 -15.58 6.41 -15.80
C ARG A 495 -16.52 5.33 -16.31
N ASP A 496 -16.96 4.43 -15.43
CA ASP A 496 -17.93 3.39 -15.79
C ASP A 496 -19.26 4.03 -16.18
N ARG A 497 -19.74 5.04 -15.44
CA ARG A 497 -20.93 5.84 -15.81
C ARG A 497 -20.75 6.53 -17.15
N ILE A 498 -19.65 7.23 -17.40
CA ILE A 498 -19.38 7.90 -18.69
C ILE A 498 -19.31 6.87 -19.82
N SER A 499 -18.73 5.70 -19.59
CA SER A 499 -18.65 4.64 -20.60
C SER A 499 -20.03 4.06 -20.91
N ILE A 500 -20.86 3.83 -19.89
CA ILE A 500 -22.25 3.35 -20.01
C ILE A 500 -23.11 4.43 -20.68
N GLU A 501 -22.93 5.70 -20.32
CA GLU A 501 -23.66 6.83 -20.91
C GLU A 501 -23.25 7.05 -22.36
N ALA A 502 -21.96 6.94 -22.69
CA ALA A 502 -21.46 7.00 -24.06
C ALA A 502 -21.95 5.80 -24.90
N ALA A 503 -22.01 4.59 -24.33
CA ALA A 503 -22.55 3.41 -25.00
C ALA A 503 -24.08 3.55 -25.20
N SER A 504 -24.80 4.01 -24.17
CA SER A 504 -26.23 4.31 -24.22
C SER A 504 -26.54 5.38 -25.27
N GLU A 505 -25.73 6.43 -25.34
CA GLU A 505 -25.88 7.50 -26.32
C GLU A 505 -25.58 7.02 -27.74
N ARG A 506 -24.56 6.19 -27.94
CA ARG A 506 -24.33 5.53 -29.24
C ARG A 506 -25.54 4.71 -29.65
N HIS A 507 -26.05 3.86 -28.75
CA HIS A 507 -27.22 3.03 -29.01
C HIS A 507 -28.46 3.88 -29.35
N ARG A 508 -28.68 4.98 -28.63
CA ARG A 508 -29.77 5.92 -28.90
C ARG A 508 -29.63 6.58 -30.27
N ARG A 509 -28.40 6.92 -30.70
CA ARG A 509 -28.14 7.46 -32.04
C ARG A 509 -28.40 6.43 -33.14
N THR A 510 -28.00 5.17 -32.96
CA THR A 510 -28.31 4.10 -33.91
C THR A 510 -29.81 3.86 -34.03
N LEU A 511 -30.55 3.87 -32.91
CA LEU A 511 -32.01 3.76 -32.93
C LEU A 511 -32.68 4.95 -33.64
N MET A 512 -32.20 6.17 -33.43
CA MET A 512 -32.73 7.34 -34.15
C MET A 512 -32.43 7.27 -35.65
N GLN A 513 -31.25 6.78 -36.04
CA GLN A 513 -30.91 6.58 -37.46
C GLN A 513 -31.78 5.50 -38.11
N ALA A 514 -31.98 4.36 -37.44
CA ALA A 514 -32.87 3.30 -37.91
C ALA A 514 -34.31 3.82 -38.10
N ARG A 515 -34.82 4.59 -37.14
CA ARG A 515 -36.17 5.19 -37.22
C ARG A 515 -36.30 6.26 -38.32
N SER A 516 -35.21 6.99 -38.60
CA SER A 516 -35.19 7.97 -39.69
C SER A 516 -35.21 7.31 -41.08
N GLN A 517 -34.62 6.12 -41.22
CA GLN A 517 -34.66 5.34 -42.46
C GLN A 517 -36.04 4.73 -42.67
N ASP A 518 -36.70 4.24 -41.61
CA ASP A 518 -38.02 3.61 -41.71
C ASP A 518 -39.13 4.62 -42.06
N ASN A 519 -39.04 5.85 -41.55
CA ASN A 519 -39.96 6.95 -41.90
C ASN A 519 -39.71 7.55 -43.31
N GLY A 520 -38.62 7.19 -43.98
CA GLY A 520 -38.32 7.60 -45.37
C GLY A 520 -38.91 6.66 -46.43
N SER A 521 -39.30 5.45 -46.04
CA SER A 521 -40.01 4.48 -46.87
C SER A 521 -41.52 4.67 -46.70
N GLU A 522 -42.04 5.79 -47.18
CA GLU A 522 -43.46 5.87 -47.54
C GLU A 522 -43.67 4.91 -48.71
N VAL A 523 -44.08 3.68 -48.37
CA VAL A 523 -44.46 2.64 -49.33
C VAL A 523 -45.60 3.20 -50.17
N ARG A 524 -45.28 3.71 -51.37
CA ARG A 524 -46.25 3.88 -52.44
C ARG A 524 -46.79 2.49 -52.77
N LEU A 525 -47.92 2.15 -52.15
CA LEU A 525 -48.78 1.06 -52.60
C LEU A 525 -49.09 1.28 -54.09
N PRO A 526 -48.83 0.32 -54.98
CA PRO A 526 -49.23 0.43 -56.36
C PRO A 526 -50.76 0.47 -56.40
N SER A 527 -51.28 1.59 -56.89
CA SER A 527 -52.69 1.72 -57.28
C SER A 527 -53.01 0.62 -58.29
N HIS A 528 -53.82 -0.35 -57.87
CA HIS A 528 -54.46 -1.32 -58.74
C HIS A 528 -55.29 -0.57 -59.80
N GLU A 529 -54.84 -0.58 -61.05
CA GLU A 529 -55.70 -0.36 -62.21
C GLU A 529 -56.61 -1.59 -62.36
N ILE A 530 -57.91 -1.33 -62.35
CA ILE A 530 -58.95 -2.28 -62.75
C ILE A 530 -59.00 -2.26 -64.27
N LEU A 531 -58.72 -3.41 -64.89
CA LEU A 531 -59.22 -3.79 -66.21
C LEU A 531 -59.42 -5.31 -66.25
#